data_AF-A0A4R8LJW5-F1
#
_entry.id   AF-A0A4R8LJW5-F1
#
_cell.length_a   1.000
_cell.length_b   1.000
_cell.length_c   1.000
_cell.angle_alpha   90.00
_cell.angle_beta   90.00
_cell.angle_gamma   90.00
#
_symmetry.space_group_name_H-M   'P 1'
#
loop_
_entity.id
_entity.type
_entity.pdbx_description
1 polymer ?
#
loop_
_entity_poly.entity_id
_entity_poly.type
_entity_poly.pdbx_seq_one_letter_code
_entity_poly.pdbx_strand_id
1 'polypeptide(L)'
;MKTTLRIGRGRSAAAYMSIWCHNSRWTSRTSRGLAHANVIQSGHTKSGDNAKGMDVIHDKKPRETVGRTTVARFRMQFQAAAYAALEILSGKEIDRVYCDYHDDFVVRRTVAGVVDYHFFQVKTKGKANQQWDVAEVFALKKTGALDTDDKLEAVRNSIAGKLFVHTVEFGDQCREITVLSNVHFNDDVHGVVTDLSAGASSKKYIRQFIEKFAEVISPESPLSSEQIDAARKKLSLLPNVQYIGDTLEAFSIAAHNAIWRHSEIELHQHEIERLAKSLVTLVEEKSCSPIGGLSKADIDLATGVGLEDLLDVLSISTQVYQTLLQGGDPAAIKAASILQRKLKEAGATESMIEAASRAKVSWDVWVRSARHTFPDFTFNVLLDEIDKKCKAWLLGGGVLGDLENFVQETLDSPIAKKFAALDTDLVFGAFCAAVVRRATR
;
A
#
# COMPACT_ATOMS: atom_id res chain seq x y z
N MET A 1 -10.17 16.57 -44.94
CA MET A 1 -10.50 16.91 -43.54
C MET A 1 -11.29 15.77 -42.93
N LYS A 2 -11.01 15.44 -41.66
CA LYS A 2 -11.48 14.29 -40.85
C LYS A 2 -10.56 13.06 -40.88
N THR A 3 -9.48 13.21 -40.12
CA THR A 3 -8.65 12.13 -39.60
C THR A 3 -9.28 11.66 -38.29
N THR A 4 -9.77 10.43 -38.24
CA THR A 4 -10.33 9.82 -37.03
C THR A 4 -9.19 9.23 -36.21
N LEU A 5 -8.85 9.86 -35.08
CA LEU A 5 -7.93 9.29 -34.08
C LEU A 5 -8.52 7.98 -33.53
N ARG A 6 -7.80 6.87 -33.71
CA ARG A 6 -8.02 5.63 -32.97
C ARG A 6 -7.39 5.79 -31.59
N ILE A 7 -8.22 6.01 -30.58
CA ILE A 7 -7.84 5.90 -29.16
C ILE A 7 -7.59 4.41 -28.88
N GLY A 8 -6.37 4.09 -28.44
CA GLY A 8 -5.96 2.72 -28.10
C GLY A 8 -6.80 2.13 -26.97
N ARG A 9 -7.18 0.86 -27.10
CA ARG A 9 -7.84 0.09 -26.03
C ARG A 9 -6.84 -0.12 -24.89
N GLY A 10 -6.99 0.61 -23.78
CA GLY A 10 -6.21 0.40 -22.56
C GLY A 10 -6.41 -1.02 -22.00
N ARG A 11 -5.32 -1.75 -21.82
CA ARG A 11 -5.32 -3.02 -21.07
C ARG A 11 -5.42 -2.68 -19.58
N SER A 12 -6.28 -3.37 -18.83
CA SER A 12 -6.31 -3.21 -17.37
C SER A 12 -5.08 -3.88 -16.76
N ALA A 13 -4.46 -3.24 -15.76
CA ALA A 13 -3.35 -3.82 -15.01
C ALA A 13 -3.69 -5.22 -14.45
N ALA A 14 -4.92 -5.42 -13.98
CA ALA A 14 -5.36 -6.72 -13.45
C ALA A 14 -5.34 -7.82 -14.55
N ALA A 15 -5.80 -7.50 -15.76
CA ALA A 15 -5.75 -8.42 -16.90
C ALA A 15 -4.34 -8.59 -17.47
N TYR A 16 -3.49 -7.56 -17.37
CA TYR A 16 -2.11 -7.61 -17.80
C TYR A 16 -1.24 -8.47 -16.87
N MET A 17 -1.32 -8.27 -15.54
CA MET A 17 -0.59 -9.09 -14.55
C MET A 17 -0.98 -10.57 -14.68
N SER A 18 -2.26 -10.83 -14.93
CA SER A 18 -2.78 -12.16 -15.28
C SER A 18 -2.11 -12.80 -16.51
N ILE A 19 -1.94 -12.04 -17.60
CA ILE A 19 -1.33 -12.51 -18.86
C ILE A 19 0.19 -12.65 -18.71
N TRP A 20 0.83 -11.75 -17.95
CA TRP A 20 2.25 -11.80 -17.67
C TRP A 20 2.63 -13.05 -16.86
N CYS A 21 1.78 -13.45 -15.92
CA CYS A 21 1.86 -14.72 -15.19
C CYS A 21 1.74 -15.95 -16.11
N HIS A 22 0.97 -15.86 -17.21
CA HIS A 22 0.85 -16.93 -18.20
C HIS A 22 2.05 -17.05 -19.15
N ASN A 23 2.63 -15.94 -19.58
CA ASN A 23 3.80 -15.93 -20.48
C ASN A 23 5.10 -16.31 -19.76
N SER A 24 5.27 -15.93 -18.49
CA SER A 24 6.42 -16.36 -17.67
C SER A 24 6.40 -17.87 -17.35
N ARG A 25 5.25 -18.54 -17.50
CA ARG A 25 5.12 -20.00 -17.38
C ARG A 25 5.73 -20.78 -18.55
N TRP A 26 6.05 -20.12 -19.67
CA TRP A 26 6.64 -20.77 -20.85
C TRP A 26 8.18 -20.69 -20.93
N THR A 27 8.84 -19.90 -20.08
CA THR A 27 10.32 -19.77 -20.07
C THR A 27 11.02 -20.67 -19.05
N SER A 28 10.29 -21.53 -18.31
CA SER A 28 10.86 -22.52 -17.38
C SER A 28 10.90 -23.94 -17.95
N ARG A 29 11.27 -24.10 -19.24
CA ARG A 29 11.56 -25.41 -19.84
C ARG A 29 13.07 -25.60 -20.08
N THR A 30 13.65 -26.45 -19.24
CA THR A 30 14.84 -27.30 -19.44
C THR A 30 16.18 -26.63 -19.79
N SER A 31 17.00 -26.38 -18.77
CA SER A 31 18.46 -26.46 -18.85
C SER A 31 18.94 -27.71 -18.10
N ARG A 32 18.77 -28.88 -18.73
CA ARG A 32 19.54 -30.09 -18.42
C ARG A 32 20.82 -30.07 -19.25
N GLY A 33 21.97 -30.26 -18.59
CA GLY A 33 23.18 -30.77 -19.24
C GLY A 33 24.38 -29.84 -19.15
N LEU A 34 25.26 -30.13 -18.20
CA LEU A 34 26.71 -30.39 -18.37
C LEU A 34 27.43 -30.15 -17.04
N ALA A 35 27.38 -31.17 -16.18
CA ALA A 35 28.29 -31.30 -15.07
C ALA A 35 29.58 -31.95 -15.61
N HIS A 36 30.66 -31.19 -15.70
CA HIS A 36 32.00 -31.77 -15.80
C HIS A 36 32.61 -31.82 -14.41
N ALA A 37 32.82 -33.05 -13.94
CA ALA A 37 33.55 -33.37 -12.74
C ALA A 37 35.02 -32.92 -12.86
N ASN A 38 35.57 -32.38 -11.78
CA ASN A 38 36.99 -32.52 -11.50
C ASN A 38 37.19 -32.76 -10.01
N VAL A 39 37.64 -33.99 -9.73
CA VAL A 39 38.11 -34.52 -8.47
C VAL A 39 39.61 -34.24 -8.41
N ILE A 40 40.10 -33.46 -7.43
CA ILE A 40 41.45 -33.61 -6.88
C ILE A 40 41.41 -33.38 -5.36
N GLN A 41 42.07 -34.29 -4.65
CA GLN A 41 42.11 -34.50 -3.21
C GLN A 41 43.02 -33.53 -2.43
N SER A 42 42.60 -33.26 -1.19
CA SER A 42 43.34 -33.19 0.10
C SER A 42 44.68 -32.46 0.25
N GLY A 43 44.77 -31.62 1.29
CA GLY A 43 46.02 -31.27 1.99
C GLY A 43 45.86 -30.27 3.16
N HIS A 44 45.77 -30.81 4.39
CA HIS A 44 46.14 -30.28 5.72
C HIS A 44 45.95 -28.79 6.14
N THR A 45 45.06 -28.53 7.12
CA THR A 45 45.25 -28.17 8.57
C THR A 45 45.76 -26.73 8.82
N LYS A 46 45.25 -25.89 9.76
CA LYS A 46 44.85 -26.08 11.18
C LYS A 46 43.97 -24.90 11.68
N SER A 47 42.97 -25.24 12.50
CA SER A 47 42.49 -24.62 13.75
C SER A 47 42.21 -23.11 13.88
N GLY A 48 40.97 -22.80 14.27
CA GLY A 48 40.67 -21.73 15.23
C GLY A 48 39.39 -20.95 14.93
N ASP A 49 38.22 -21.43 15.37
CA ASP A 49 37.25 -20.59 16.09
C ASP A 49 36.02 -21.38 16.55
N ASN A 50 35.64 -21.15 17.80
CA ASN A 50 34.49 -21.72 18.49
C ASN A 50 33.17 -21.23 17.86
N ALA A 51 32.69 -21.93 16.84
CA ALA A 51 31.29 -21.84 16.43
C ALA A 51 30.45 -22.71 17.37
N LYS A 52 29.59 -22.07 18.18
CA LYS A 52 28.46 -22.73 18.87
C LYS A 52 27.79 -23.69 17.88
N GLY A 53 27.83 -24.98 18.18
CA GLY A 53 27.28 -26.03 17.33
C GLY A 53 25.81 -25.75 17.03
N MET A 54 25.47 -25.65 15.74
CA MET A 54 24.10 -25.89 15.31
C MET A 54 23.76 -27.32 15.74
N ASP A 55 22.72 -27.51 16.55
CA ASP A 55 22.19 -28.84 16.83
C ASP A 55 21.83 -29.51 15.49
N VAL A 56 22.58 -30.53 15.13
CA VAL A 56 22.44 -31.22 13.87
C VAL A 56 21.41 -32.32 14.06
N ILE A 57 20.20 -32.13 13.52
CA ILE A 57 19.13 -33.16 13.55
C ILE A 57 19.56 -34.43 12.77
N HIS A 58 20.44 -34.27 11.77
CA HIS A 58 21.00 -35.37 10.99
C HIS A 58 22.30 -34.93 10.29
N ASP A 59 23.30 -35.81 10.20
CA ASP A 59 24.63 -35.56 9.57
C ASP A 59 24.61 -35.11 8.09
N LYS A 60 23.42 -35.07 7.48
CA LYS A 60 23.24 -34.61 6.10
C LYS A 60 22.83 -33.15 6.13
N LYS A 61 23.67 -32.29 5.55
CA LYS A 61 23.32 -30.88 5.30
C LYS A 61 21.96 -30.81 4.59
N PRO A 62 21.04 -29.91 4.99
CA PRO A 62 19.75 -29.75 4.34
C PRO A 62 19.93 -29.57 2.83
N ARG A 63 19.20 -30.37 2.05
CA ARG A 63 19.32 -30.37 0.58
C ARG A 63 18.86 -29.05 -0.04
N GLU A 64 17.95 -28.32 0.61
CA GLU A 64 17.32 -27.14 0.04
C GLU A 64 16.95 -26.11 1.11
N THR A 65 17.63 -24.96 1.08
CA THR A 65 17.23 -23.74 1.82
C THR A 65 16.60 -22.69 0.92
N VAL A 66 16.69 -22.87 -0.41
CA VAL A 66 16.19 -21.93 -1.43
C VAL A 66 14.70 -21.71 -1.28
N GLY A 67 13.89 -22.77 -1.16
CA GLY A 67 12.44 -22.64 -0.95
C GLY A 67 12.06 -21.82 0.29
N ARG A 68 12.78 -21.98 1.41
CA ARG A 68 12.54 -21.18 2.63
C ARG A 68 12.89 -19.71 2.44
N THR A 69 14.01 -19.41 1.77
CA THR A 69 14.39 -18.04 1.44
C THR A 69 13.44 -17.38 0.45
N THR A 70 12.83 -18.14 -0.44
CA THR A 70 11.83 -17.66 -1.41
C THR A 70 10.53 -17.26 -0.73
N VAL A 71 10.02 -18.05 0.22
CA VAL A 71 8.81 -17.70 1.00
C VAL A 71 9.01 -16.42 1.81
N ALA A 72 10.20 -16.24 2.41
CA ALA A 72 10.51 -15.01 3.16
C ALA A 72 10.49 -13.76 2.26
N ARG A 73 10.98 -13.86 1.02
CA ARG A 73 10.97 -12.76 0.04
C ARG A 73 9.54 -12.38 -0.37
N PHE A 74 8.69 -13.37 -0.64
CA PHE A 74 7.28 -13.11 -0.95
C PHE A 74 6.54 -12.45 0.22
N ARG A 75 6.83 -12.84 1.47
CA ARG A 75 6.27 -12.15 2.64
C ARG A 75 6.67 -10.68 2.70
N MET A 76 7.93 -10.35 2.43
CA MET A 76 8.39 -8.94 2.38
C MET A 76 7.70 -8.16 1.26
N GLN A 77 7.41 -8.80 0.12
CA GLN A 77 6.63 -8.20 -0.95
C GLN A 77 5.17 -7.91 -0.51
N PHE A 78 4.52 -8.88 0.14
CA PHE A 78 3.16 -8.68 0.66
C PHE A 78 3.12 -7.57 1.72
N GLN A 79 4.15 -7.46 2.58
CA GLN A 79 4.30 -6.33 3.49
C GLN A 79 4.41 -5.00 2.74
N ALA A 80 5.19 -4.93 1.66
CA ALA A 80 5.31 -3.71 0.85
C ALA A 80 3.98 -3.30 0.21
N ALA A 81 3.29 -4.25 -0.43
CA ALA A 81 1.99 -4.01 -1.06
C ALA A 81 0.90 -3.67 -0.02
N ALA A 82 0.89 -4.34 1.13
CA ALA A 82 -0.02 -4.04 2.23
C ALA A 82 0.21 -2.62 2.77
N TYR A 83 1.47 -2.20 2.93
CA TYR A 83 1.79 -0.84 3.34
C TYR A 83 1.33 0.19 2.31
N ALA A 84 1.55 -0.08 1.01
CA ALA A 84 1.08 0.79 -0.07
C ALA A 84 -0.46 0.88 -0.11
N ALA A 85 -1.17 -0.19 0.21
CA ALA A 85 -2.63 -0.20 0.25
C ALA A 85 -3.19 0.73 1.34
N LEU A 86 -2.48 0.92 2.46
CA LEU A 86 -2.94 1.84 3.51
C LEU A 86 -3.10 3.29 3.04
N GLU A 87 -2.40 3.72 2.00
CA GLU A 87 -2.57 5.06 1.41
C GLU A 87 -3.97 5.27 0.80
N ILE A 88 -4.71 4.19 0.48
CA ILE A 88 -6.13 4.28 0.04
C ILE A 88 -6.98 4.95 1.13
N LEU A 89 -6.66 4.72 2.42
CA LEU A 89 -7.40 5.30 3.54
C LEU A 89 -7.34 6.82 3.54
N SER A 90 -6.33 7.43 2.91
CA SER A 90 -6.22 8.88 2.78
C SER A 90 -7.36 9.51 1.96
N GLY A 91 -8.14 8.71 1.23
CA GLY A 91 -9.26 9.18 0.40
C GLY A 91 -8.82 10.04 -0.79
N LYS A 92 -7.53 9.94 -1.18
CA LYS A 92 -6.92 10.70 -2.27
C LYS A 92 -6.97 9.89 -3.57
N GLU A 93 -5.88 9.95 -4.33
CA GLU A 93 -5.81 9.45 -5.71
C GLU A 93 -5.68 7.93 -5.78
N ILE A 94 -5.14 7.28 -4.75
CA ILE A 94 -4.90 5.83 -4.77
C ILE A 94 -6.21 5.11 -4.42
N ASP A 95 -6.68 4.25 -5.32
CA ASP A 95 -7.95 3.53 -5.17
C ASP A 95 -7.79 2.00 -5.14
N ARG A 96 -6.67 1.47 -5.64
CA ARG A 96 -6.40 0.04 -5.70
C ARG A 96 -4.92 -0.29 -5.61
N VAL A 97 -4.59 -1.40 -4.97
CA VAL A 97 -3.27 -2.04 -5.04
C VAL A 97 -3.41 -3.48 -5.52
N TYR A 98 -2.61 -3.88 -6.49
CA TYR A 98 -2.50 -5.26 -6.96
C TYR A 98 -1.13 -5.81 -6.57
N CYS A 99 -1.05 -7.10 -6.26
CA CYS A 99 0.22 -7.77 -5.99
C CYS A 99 0.28 -9.05 -6.81
N ASP A 100 1.32 -9.20 -7.64
CA ASP A 100 1.62 -10.47 -8.30
C ASP A 100 2.33 -11.39 -7.30
N TYR A 101 2.26 -12.68 -7.53
CA TYR A 101 3.07 -13.65 -6.82
C TYR A 101 4.56 -13.59 -7.22
N HIS A 102 4.91 -12.95 -8.35
CA HIS A 102 6.25 -12.97 -8.93
C HIS A 102 7.12 -11.70 -8.71
N ASP A 103 7.15 -11.19 -7.46
CA ASP A 103 7.97 -10.04 -6.99
C ASP A 103 7.52 -8.62 -7.39
N ASP A 104 6.34 -8.46 -7.98
CA ASP A 104 5.82 -7.16 -8.42
C ASP A 104 4.51 -6.77 -7.71
N PHE A 105 4.34 -5.48 -7.40
CA PHE A 105 3.04 -4.93 -7.01
C PHE A 105 2.79 -3.62 -7.75
N VAL A 106 1.53 -3.28 -7.92
CA VAL A 106 1.09 -2.13 -8.73
C VAL A 106 0.10 -1.31 -7.93
N VAL A 107 0.37 0.00 -7.84
CA VAL A 107 -0.55 0.96 -7.24
C VAL A 107 -1.31 1.64 -8.37
N ARG A 108 -2.64 1.58 -8.33
CA ARG A 108 -3.53 2.29 -9.25
C ARG A 108 -3.94 3.61 -8.63
N ARG A 109 -3.87 4.68 -9.42
CA ARG A 109 -4.40 5.98 -9.05
C ARG A 109 -5.45 6.42 -10.04
N THR A 110 -6.47 7.10 -9.53
CA THR A 110 -7.53 7.71 -10.31
C THR A 110 -7.57 9.20 -10.00
N VAL A 111 -7.10 10.03 -10.93
CA VAL A 111 -7.07 11.50 -10.80
C VAL A 111 -7.99 12.10 -11.85
N ALA A 112 -9.06 12.79 -11.41
CA ALA A 112 -10.06 13.39 -12.30
C ALA A 112 -10.62 12.41 -13.36
N GLY A 113 -10.79 11.13 -12.99
CA GLY A 113 -11.27 10.07 -13.88
C GLY A 113 -10.21 9.46 -14.80
N VAL A 114 -8.97 9.94 -14.77
CA VAL A 114 -7.83 9.37 -15.49
C VAL A 114 -7.12 8.37 -14.59
N VAL A 115 -6.90 7.16 -15.11
CA VAL A 115 -6.23 6.08 -14.39
C VAL A 115 -4.77 6.00 -14.79
N ASP A 116 -3.88 6.09 -13.80
CA ASP A 116 -2.45 5.81 -13.93
C ASP A 116 -1.99 4.70 -12.96
N TYR A 117 -0.82 4.14 -13.23
CA TYR A 117 -0.25 3.00 -12.55
C TYR A 117 1.20 3.27 -12.16
N HIS A 118 1.54 2.88 -10.93
CA HIS A 118 2.90 2.89 -10.40
C HIS A 118 3.32 1.46 -10.13
N PHE A 119 4.31 0.98 -10.88
CA PHE A 119 4.81 -0.40 -10.78
C PHE A 119 5.99 -0.46 -9.82
N PHE A 120 6.00 -1.46 -8.96
CA PHE A 120 7.06 -1.71 -8.00
C PHE A 120 7.59 -3.11 -8.19
N GLN A 121 8.91 -3.24 -8.21
CA GLN A 121 9.58 -4.53 -8.08
C GLN A 121 10.34 -4.58 -6.76
N VAL A 122 9.96 -5.52 -5.89
CA VAL A 122 10.54 -5.65 -4.55
C VAL A 122 11.73 -6.60 -4.60
N LYS A 123 12.91 -6.12 -4.18
CA LYS A 123 14.14 -6.92 -4.15
C LYS A 123 14.82 -6.79 -2.81
N THR A 124 15.08 -7.92 -2.15
CA THR A 124 15.59 -7.93 -0.79
C THR A 124 16.91 -8.68 -0.66
N LYS A 125 17.74 -8.21 0.27
CA LYS A 125 18.99 -8.86 0.68
C LYS A 125 18.90 -9.29 2.14
N GLY A 126 19.52 -10.43 2.47
CA GLY A 126 19.44 -10.99 3.83
C GLY A 126 20.33 -10.27 4.85
N LYS A 127 21.28 -9.43 4.41
CA LYS A 127 22.16 -8.66 5.31
C LYS A 127 22.01 -7.17 5.04
N ALA A 128 21.77 -6.40 6.11
CA ALA A 128 21.54 -4.95 6.04
C ALA A 128 22.71 -4.15 5.44
N ASN A 129 23.95 -4.64 5.58
CA ASN A 129 25.15 -3.98 5.04
C ASN A 129 25.43 -4.30 3.57
N GLN A 130 24.67 -5.19 2.94
CA GLN A 130 24.77 -5.41 1.51
C GLN A 130 24.11 -4.25 0.76
N GLN A 131 24.62 -3.97 -0.43
CA GLN A 131 24.01 -3.00 -1.33
C GLN A 131 23.77 -3.65 -2.68
N TRP A 132 22.79 -3.16 -3.41
CA TRP A 132 22.58 -3.51 -4.81
C TRP A 132 23.56 -2.74 -5.70
N ASP A 133 24.23 -3.44 -6.60
CA ASP A 133 25.12 -2.81 -7.57
C ASP A 133 24.49 -2.70 -8.98
N VAL A 134 25.21 -2.03 -9.88
CA VAL A 134 24.77 -1.78 -11.25
C VAL A 134 24.60 -3.07 -12.07
N ALA A 135 25.42 -4.09 -11.80
CA ALA A 135 25.31 -5.37 -12.50
C ALA A 135 24.10 -6.17 -12.01
N GLU A 136 23.77 -6.10 -10.73
CA GLU A 136 22.58 -6.77 -10.19
C GLU A 136 21.28 -6.09 -10.67
N VAL A 137 21.22 -4.76 -10.66
CA VAL A 137 19.99 -4.01 -10.98
C VAL A 137 19.75 -3.90 -12.48
N PHE A 138 20.79 -3.65 -13.27
CA PHE A 138 20.69 -3.36 -14.70
C PHE A 138 21.38 -4.39 -15.61
N ALA A 139 22.10 -5.37 -15.05
CA ALA A 139 23.00 -6.26 -15.82
C ALA A 139 24.08 -5.52 -16.62
N LEU A 140 24.40 -4.27 -16.25
CA LEU A 140 25.41 -3.46 -16.93
C LEU A 140 26.81 -3.77 -16.39
N LYS A 141 27.74 -4.04 -17.30
CA LYS A 141 29.17 -4.17 -16.98
C LYS A 141 29.87 -2.83 -17.15
N LYS A 142 30.70 -2.44 -16.18
CA LYS A 142 31.48 -1.19 -16.24
C LYS A 142 32.53 -1.18 -17.37
N THR A 143 32.94 -2.37 -17.82
CA THR A 143 33.89 -2.59 -18.90
C THR A 143 33.25 -3.39 -20.03
N GLY A 144 33.75 -3.17 -21.26
CA GLY A 144 33.21 -3.78 -22.46
C GLY A 144 32.16 -2.93 -23.18
N ALA A 145 31.74 -3.41 -24.34
CA ALA A 145 30.67 -2.81 -25.14
C ALA A 145 29.33 -3.53 -24.91
N LEU A 146 28.21 -2.81 -25.06
CA LEU A 146 26.83 -3.28 -25.07
C LEU A 146 26.36 -3.38 -26.53
N ASP A 147 26.89 -4.37 -27.23
CA ASP A 147 26.88 -4.46 -28.70
C ASP A 147 26.43 -5.83 -29.23
N THR A 148 26.07 -6.76 -28.35
CA THR A 148 25.59 -8.10 -28.71
C THR A 148 24.18 -8.32 -28.18
N ASP A 149 23.37 -9.08 -28.91
CA ASP A 149 21.98 -9.38 -28.55
C ASP A 149 21.87 -10.00 -27.15
N ASP A 150 22.76 -10.94 -26.80
CA ASP A 150 22.81 -11.56 -25.47
C ASP A 150 22.96 -10.53 -24.33
N LYS A 151 23.71 -9.44 -24.57
CA LYS A 151 23.91 -8.40 -23.55
C LYS A 151 22.70 -7.49 -23.46
N LEU A 152 22.08 -7.15 -24.59
CA LEU A 152 20.83 -6.38 -24.61
C LEU A 152 19.70 -7.15 -23.94
N GLU A 153 19.62 -8.45 -24.20
CA GLU A 153 18.68 -9.36 -23.54
C GLU A 153 18.96 -9.46 -22.03
N ALA A 154 20.22 -9.55 -21.61
CA ALA A 154 20.57 -9.55 -20.19
C ALA A 154 20.12 -8.26 -19.48
N VAL A 155 20.32 -7.09 -20.11
CA VAL A 155 19.84 -5.80 -19.57
C VAL A 155 18.32 -5.77 -19.52
N ARG A 156 17.63 -6.25 -20.55
CA ARG A 156 16.16 -6.34 -20.55
C ARG A 156 15.62 -7.26 -19.46
N ASN A 157 16.28 -8.40 -19.23
CA ASN A 157 15.88 -9.38 -18.23
C ASN A 157 16.36 -9.04 -16.81
N SER A 158 17.09 -7.94 -16.64
CA SER A 158 17.47 -7.38 -15.34
C SER A 158 16.25 -6.87 -14.56
N ILE A 159 16.46 -6.52 -13.28
CA ILE A 159 15.42 -5.96 -12.41
C ILE A 159 14.81 -4.70 -13.04
N ALA A 160 15.65 -3.71 -13.36
CA ALA A 160 15.17 -2.48 -13.97
C ALA A 160 14.65 -2.69 -15.39
N GLY A 161 15.29 -3.58 -16.17
CA GLY A 161 14.88 -3.88 -17.54
C GLY A 161 13.44 -4.38 -17.64
N LYS A 162 13.06 -5.30 -16.76
CA LYS A 162 11.68 -5.83 -16.70
C LYS A 162 10.66 -4.74 -16.36
N LEU A 163 10.99 -3.88 -15.40
CA LEU A 163 10.15 -2.73 -15.06
C LEU A 163 9.97 -1.76 -16.24
N PHE A 164 11.03 -1.50 -17.02
CA PHE A 164 10.92 -0.59 -18.17
C PHE A 164 9.95 -1.08 -19.24
N VAL A 165 9.72 -2.40 -19.37
CA VAL A 165 8.73 -2.94 -20.31
C VAL A 165 7.33 -2.37 -20.04
N HIS A 166 6.97 -2.14 -18.77
CA HIS A 166 5.68 -1.54 -18.41
C HIS A 166 5.53 -0.10 -18.95
N THR A 167 6.62 0.64 -19.10
CA THR A 167 6.56 2.01 -19.66
C THR A 167 6.15 2.02 -21.13
N VAL A 168 6.41 0.93 -21.85
CA VAL A 168 6.01 0.74 -23.26
C VAL A 168 4.59 0.22 -23.34
N GLU A 169 4.26 -0.80 -22.55
CA GLU A 169 2.96 -1.48 -22.66
C GLU A 169 1.79 -0.69 -22.09
N PHE A 170 2.05 0.11 -21.05
CA PHE A 170 1.04 1.00 -20.44
C PHE A 170 1.17 2.45 -20.92
N GLY A 171 2.27 2.80 -21.61
CA GLY A 171 2.47 4.13 -22.18
C GLY A 171 2.27 5.23 -21.15
N ASP A 172 1.34 6.15 -21.44
CA ASP A 172 1.00 7.30 -20.58
C ASP A 172 0.32 6.88 -19.28
N GLN A 173 -0.30 5.69 -19.22
CA GLN A 173 -0.86 5.16 -17.98
C GLN A 173 0.21 4.62 -17.03
N CYS A 174 1.44 4.37 -17.50
CA CYS A 174 2.56 4.10 -16.59
C CYS A 174 3.07 5.44 -16.04
N ARG A 175 2.76 5.73 -14.79
CA ARG A 175 3.24 6.94 -14.12
C ARG A 175 4.71 6.84 -13.77
N GLU A 176 5.07 5.73 -13.13
CA GLU A 176 6.38 5.55 -12.50
C GLU A 176 6.66 4.04 -12.34
N ILE A 177 7.94 3.68 -12.37
CA ILE A 177 8.43 2.34 -12.08
C ILE A 177 9.50 2.43 -11.00
N THR A 178 9.42 1.59 -9.97
CA THR A 178 10.30 1.69 -8.80
C THR A 178 10.90 0.35 -8.42
N VAL A 179 12.22 0.36 -8.21
CA VAL A 179 12.88 -0.75 -7.51
C VAL A 179 12.89 -0.45 -6.02
N LEU A 180 12.20 -1.29 -5.25
CA LEU A 180 12.07 -1.15 -3.80
C LEU A 180 12.98 -2.18 -3.12
N SER A 181 13.77 -1.75 -2.12
CA SER A 181 14.61 -2.67 -1.35
C SER A 181 14.66 -2.38 0.14
N ASN A 182 14.87 -3.45 0.93
CA ASN A 182 15.18 -3.37 2.36
C ASN A 182 16.61 -2.90 2.64
N VAL A 183 17.48 -2.83 1.61
CA VAL A 183 18.84 -2.34 1.72
C VAL A 183 19.09 -1.15 0.79
N HIS A 184 20.28 -0.55 0.87
CA HIS A 184 20.66 0.56 0.01
C HIS A 184 21.10 0.11 -1.39
N PHE A 185 21.08 1.04 -2.34
CA PHE A 185 21.73 0.89 -3.63
C PHE A 185 23.10 1.56 -3.58
N ASN A 186 24.06 1.03 -4.33
CA ASN A 186 25.36 1.68 -4.49
C ASN A 186 25.18 3.03 -5.24
N ASP A 187 26.03 4.02 -4.94
CA ASP A 187 26.02 5.34 -5.59
C ASP A 187 26.07 5.26 -7.12
N ASP A 188 26.74 4.26 -7.69
CA ASP A 188 26.74 4.05 -9.14
C ASP A 188 25.36 3.71 -9.70
N VAL A 189 24.49 3.02 -8.95
CA VAL A 189 23.10 2.74 -9.34
C VAL A 189 22.30 4.04 -9.36
N HIS A 190 22.45 4.88 -8.34
CA HIS A 190 21.86 6.22 -8.32
C HIS A 190 22.36 7.08 -9.49
N GLY A 191 23.65 6.95 -9.84
CA GLY A 191 24.25 7.58 -11.01
C GLY A 191 23.61 7.12 -12.32
N VAL A 192 23.34 5.82 -12.49
CA VAL A 192 22.62 5.30 -13.67
C VAL A 192 21.23 5.93 -13.80
N VAL A 193 20.45 5.98 -12.71
CA VAL A 193 19.09 6.56 -12.74
C VAL A 193 19.13 8.05 -13.10
N THR A 194 20.05 8.79 -12.49
CA THR A 194 20.22 10.24 -12.73
C THR A 194 20.59 10.52 -14.19
N ASP A 195 21.62 9.82 -14.70
CA ASP A 195 22.14 10.01 -16.05
C ASP A 195 21.14 9.53 -17.12
N LEU A 196 20.39 8.46 -16.83
CA LEU A 196 19.34 7.95 -17.72
C LEU A 196 18.21 8.98 -17.86
N SER A 197 17.77 9.58 -16.75
CA SER A 197 16.77 10.65 -16.72
C SER A 197 17.25 11.92 -17.44
N ALA A 198 18.52 12.28 -17.29
CA ALA A 198 19.16 13.39 -18.01
C ALA A 198 19.39 13.09 -19.50
N GLY A 199 19.40 11.81 -19.88
CA GLY A 199 19.64 11.35 -21.24
C GLY A 199 21.09 11.48 -21.71
N ALA A 200 22.05 11.70 -20.80
CA ALA A 200 23.47 11.79 -21.11
C ALA A 200 24.33 11.34 -19.91
N SER A 201 25.55 10.85 -20.18
CA SER A 201 26.50 10.45 -19.14
C SER A 201 27.96 10.64 -19.57
N SER A 202 28.81 10.97 -18.59
CA SER A 202 30.27 10.90 -18.72
C SER A 202 30.80 9.46 -18.62
N LYS A 203 30.07 8.55 -17.97
CA LYS A 203 30.44 7.14 -17.79
C LYS A 203 30.09 6.34 -19.05
N LYS A 204 31.10 5.73 -19.67
CA LYS A 204 30.98 5.02 -20.97
C LYS A 204 29.88 3.95 -20.98
N TYR A 205 29.73 3.16 -19.92
CA TYR A 205 28.74 2.07 -19.86
C TYR A 205 27.30 2.58 -19.75
N ILE A 206 27.07 3.72 -19.09
CA ILE A 206 25.75 4.35 -18.98
C ILE A 206 25.37 5.01 -20.31
N ARG A 207 26.33 5.68 -20.95
CA ARG A 207 26.11 6.27 -22.28
C ARG A 207 25.66 5.22 -23.30
N GLN A 208 26.33 4.07 -23.33
CA GLN A 208 25.91 2.97 -24.20
C GLN A 208 24.51 2.46 -23.86
N PHE A 209 24.16 2.36 -22.57
CA PHE A 209 22.81 1.97 -22.18
C PHE A 209 21.77 2.98 -22.65
N ILE A 210 22.05 4.27 -22.54
CA ILE A 210 21.19 5.34 -23.07
C ILE A 210 21.01 5.23 -24.58
N GLU A 211 22.10 5.06 -25.33
CA GLU A 211 22.08 4.91 -26.80
C GLU A 211 21.30 3.67 -27.24
N LYS A 212 21.41 2.57 -26.48
CA LYS A 212 20.76 1.29 -26.76
C LYS A 212 19.42 1.10 -26.08
N PHE A 213 18.91 2.11 -25.38
CA PHE A 213 17.75 1.97 -24.52
C PHE A 213 16.51 1.46 -25.27
N ALA A 214 16.22 2.01 -26.46
CA ALA A 214 15.09 1.59 -27.28
C ALA A 214 15.19 0.11 -27.71
N GLU A 215 16.39 -0.35 -28.10
CA GLU A 215 16.66 -1.74 -28.47
C GLU A 215 16.46 -2.69 -27.27
N VAL A 216 16.75 -2.22 -26.06
CA VAL A 216 16.55 -2.99 -24.82
C VAL A 216 15.07 -3.13 -24.49
N ILE A 217 14.29 -2.04 -24.53
CA ILE A 217 12.92 -2.04 -23.98
C ILE A 217 11.84 -2.35 -25.02
N SER A 218 12.13 -2.15 -26.31
CA SER A 218 11.17 -2.38 -27.40
C SER A 218 11.89 -2.76 -28.72
N PRO A 219 12.43 -3.99 -28.83
CA PRO A 219 13.19 -4.39 -30.01
C PRO A 219 12.30 -4.61 -31.23
N GLU A 220 11.03 -4.97 -31.00
CA GLU A 220 10.05 -5.32 -32.03
C GLU A 220 9.27 -4.10 -32.50
N SER A 221 9.39 -2.96 -31.83
CA SER A 221 8.56 -1.78 -32.09
C SER A 221 9.36 -0.50 -31.90
N PRO A 222 9.56 0.31 -32.97
CA PRO A 222 10.25 1.58 -32.85
C PRO A 222 9.50 2.53 -31.91
N LEU A 223 10.22 3.16 -30.99
CA LEU A 223 9.71 4.23 -30.14
C LEU A 223 10.16 5.58 -30.69
N SER A 224 9.29 6.59 -30.57
CA SER A 224 9.67 7.99 -30.82
C SER A 224 10.67 8.49 -29.78
N SER A 225 11.42 9.54 -30.12
CA SER A 225 12.38 10.16 -29.20
C SER A 225 11.71 10.67 -27.93
N GLU A 226 10.48 11.19 -28.04
CA GLU A 226 9.67 11.64 -26.91
C GLU A 226 9.27 10.48 -26.00
N GLN A 227 8.87 9.34 -26.56
CA GLN A 227 8.53 8.14 -25.78
C GLN A 227 9.74 7.55 -25.05
N ILE A 228 10.90 7.52 -25.71
CA ILE A 228 12.16 7.07 -25.11
C ILE A 228 12.52 7.97 -23.94
N ASP A 229 12.45 9.29 -24.13
CA ASP A 229 12.77 10.25 -23.09
C ASP A 229 11.82 10.15 -21.90
N ALA A 230 10.51 10.03 -22.16
CA ALA A 230 9.50 9.84 -21.13
C ALA A 230 9.72 8.53 -20.35
N ALA A 231 10.02 7.41 -21.03
CA ALA A 231 10.25 6.12 -20.39
C ALA A 231 11.47 6.14 -19.45
N ARG A 232 12.58 6.76 -19.86
CA ARG A 232 13.81 6.88 -19.05
C ARG A 232 13.58 7.61 -17.73
N LYS A 233 12.74 8.65 -17.74
CA LYS A 233 12.44 9.49 -16.58
C LYS A 233 11.53 8.84 -15.54
N LYS A 234 10.89 7.70 -15.87
CA LYS A 234 9.93 7.02 -15.00
C LYS A 234 10.58 6.10 -13.96
N LEU A 235 11.87 5.80 -14.07
CA LEU A 235 12.55 4.92 -13.11
C LEU A 235 12.94 5.67 -11.83
N SER A 236 12.58 5.11 -10.68
CA SER A 236 13.03 5.56 -9.37
C SER A 236 13.50 4.40 -8.49
N LEU A 237 14.15 4.73 -7.38
CA LEU A 237 14.68 3.78 -6.40
C LEU A 237 14.11 4.12 -5.03
N LEU A 238 13.64 3.11 -4.31
CA LEU A 238 13.23 3.24 -2.92
C LEU A 238 14.13 2.36 -2.03
N PRO A 239 15.28 2.90 -1.56
CA PRO A 239 16.22 2.16 -0.73
C PRO A 239 15.77 2.06 0.72
N ASN A 240 16.34 1.09 1.44
CA ASN A 240 16.33 1.02 2.89
C ASN A 240 14.91 1.10 3.51
N VAL A 241 13.97 0.41 2.88
CA VAL A 241 12.60 0.29 3.38
C VAL A 241 12.59 -0.52 4.67
N GLN A 242 12.22 0.14 5.77
CA GLN A 242 12.27 -0.44 7.12
C GLN A 242 11.06 -1.31 7.46
N TYR A 243 9.94 -1.10 6.78
CA TYR A 243 8.68 -1.80 7.06
C TYR A 243 8.57 -3.16 6.36
N ILE A 244 9.64 -3.64 5.71
CA ILE A 244 9.72 -4.98 5.15
C ILE A 244 10.82 -5.79 5.84
N GLY A 245 10.48 -7.01 6.28
CA GLY A 245 11.43 -7.87 6.99
C GLY A 245 10.97 -9.32 7.11
N ASP A 246 11.83 -10.14 7.71
CA ASP A 246 11.54 -11.57 7.94
C ASP A 246 10.40 -11.74 8.98
N THR A 247 10.25 -10.78 9.88
CA THR A 247 9.18 -10.69 10.88
C THR A 247 8.21 -9.56 10.53
N LEU A 248 7.04 -9.57 11.15
CA LEU A 248 6.05 -8.49 11.03
C LEU A 248 6.30 -7.35 12.01
N GLU A 249 7.33 -7.36 12.85
CA GLU A 249 7.50 -6.36 13.93
C GLU A 249 7.63 -4.93 13.38
N ALA A 250 8.55 -4.71 12.45
CA ALA A 250 8.76 -3.39 11.85
C ALA A 250 7.57 -2.97 10.97
N PHE A 251 6.97 -3.93 10.26
CA PHE A 251 5.75 -3.72 9.50
C PHE A 251 4.58 -3.30 10.40
N SER A 252 4.37 -3.98 11.53
CA SER A 252 3.33 -3.69 12.51
C SER A 252 3.43 -2.27 13.05
N ILE A 253 4.64 -1.80 13.38
CA ILE A 253 4.88 -0.43 13.82
C ILE A 253 4.55 0.58 12.71
N ALA A 254 5.00 0.31 11.48
CA ALA A 254 4.77 1.19 10.35
C ALA A 254 3.28 1.24 9.96
N ALA A 255 2.61 0.08 9.90
CA ALA A 255 1.19 -0.06 9.62
C ALA A 255 0.38 0.63 10.72
N HIS A 256 0.71 0.44 12.00
CA HIS A 256 0.10 1.18 13.09
C HIS A 256 0.25 2.69 12.90
N ASN A 257 1.45 3.18 12.60
CA ASN A 257 1.67 4.62 12.40
C ASN A 257 0.91 5.18 11.19
N ALA A 258 0.82 4.42 10.09
CA ALA A 258 0.04 4.79 8.92
C ALA A 258 -1.46 4.80 9.24
N ILE A 259 -1.96 3.74 9.88
CA ILE A 259 -3.36 3.65 10.32
C ILE A 259 -3.65 4.75 11.33
N TRP A 260 -2.81 4.96 12.34
CA TRP A 260 -2.92 6.06 13.29
C TRP A 260 -2.91 7.42 12.59
N ARG A 261 -2.06 7.64 11.58
CA ARG A 261 -2.06 8.88 10.80
C ARG A 261 -3.39 9.12 10.06
N HIS A 262 -4.08 8.05 9.67
CA HIS A 262 -5.34 8.13 8.94
C HIS A 262 -6.58 7.97 9.83
N SER A 263 -6.46 7.39 11.02
CA SER A 263 -7.57 6.98 11.88
C SER A 263 -7.41 7.39 13.34
N GLU A 264 -6.22 7.82 13.77
CA GLU A 264 -5.83 8.15 15.16
C GLU A 264 -6.41 7.16 16.20
N ILE A 265 -6.47 5.87 15.82
CA ILE A 265 -6.94 4.78 16.67
C ILE A 265 -5.79 4.31 17.54
N GLU A 266 -5.90 4.45 18.85
CA GLU A 266 -4.97 3.83 19.78
C GLU A 266 -5.31 2.35 19.85
N LEU A 267 -4.55 1.57 19.08
CA LEU A 267 -4.63 0.12 19.08
C LEU A 267 -3.72 -0.42 20.16
N HIS A 268 -4.22 -1.35 20.98
CA HIS A 268 -3.35 -2.09 21.87
C HIS A 268 -2.39 -2.96 21.05
N GLN A 269 -1.21 -3.26 21.61
CA GLN A 269 -0.16 -4.00 20.89
C GLN A 269 -0.67 -5.30 20.23
N HIS A 270 -1.52 -6.06 20.92
CA HIS A 270 -2.10 -7.30 20.38
C HIS A 270 -3.07 -7.05 19.21
N GLU A 271 -3.76 -5.91 19.18
CA GLU A 271 -4.63 -5.49 18.08
C GLU A 271 -3.80 -5.08 16.88
N ILE A 272 -2.69 -4.36 17.11
CA ILE A 272 -1.72 -3.97 16.07
C ILE A 272 -1.15 -5.21 15.37
N GLU A 273 -0.68 -6.19 16.14
CA GLU A 273 -0.09 -7.42 15.59
C GLU A 273 -1.11 -8.22 14.79
N ARG A 274 -2.35 -8.33 15.30
CA ARG A 274 -3.44 -9.01 14.59
C ARG A 274 -3.78 -8.30 13.29
N LEU A 275 -3.92 -6.98 13.33
CA LEU A 275 -4.26 -6.16 12.18
C LEU A 275 -3.17 -6.23 11.11
N ALA A 276 -1.91 -6.07 11.50
CA ALA A 276 -0.76 -6.17 10.61
C ALA A 276 -0.73 -7.54 9.91
N LYS A 277 -0.99 -8.62 10.65
CA LYS A 277 -1.12 -9.96 10.07
C LYS A 277 -2.29 -10.03 9.08
N SER A 278 -3.47 -9.52 9.44
CA SER A 278 -4.64 -9.51 8.57
C SER A 278 -4.42 -8.73 7.28
N LEU A 279 -3.70 -7.60 7.31
CA LEU A 279 -3.37 -6.82 6.11
C LEU A 279 -2.47 -7.61 5.15
N VAL A 280 -1.44 -8.26 5.67
CA VAL A 280 -0.53 -9.08 4.85
C VAL A 280 -1.26 -10.31 4.30
N THR A 281 -2.10 -10.96 5.11
CA THR A 281 -2.92 -12.09 4.67
C THR A 281 -3.91 -11.68 3.59
N LEU A 282 -4.55 -10.51 3.70
CA LEU A 282 -5.43 -9.99 2.65
C LEU A 282 -4.69 -9.88 1.31
N VAL A 283 -3.49 -9.28 1.30
CA VAL A 283 -2.69 -9.16 0.08
C VAL A 283 -2.29 -10.55 -0.46
N GLU A 284 -1.88 -11.46 0.42
CA GLU A 284 -1.51 -12.83 0.05
C GLU A 284 -2.69 -13.57 -0.61
N GLU A 285 -3.89 -13.49 -0.03
CA GLU A 285 -5.12 -14.10 -0.56
C GLU A 285 -5.51 -13.53 -1.93
N LYS A 286 -5.47 -12.19 -2.09
CA LYS A 286 -5.72 -11.53 -3.38
C LYS A 286 -4.69 -11.93 -4.43
N SER A 287 -3.41 -12.06 -4.05
CA SER A 287 -2.32 -12.47 -4.95
C SER A 287 -2.45 -13.92 -5.42
N CYS A 288 -3.08 -14.79 -4.61
CA CYS A 288 -3.27 -16.20 -4.91
C CYS A 288 -4.64 -16.52 -5.53
N SER A 289 -5.49 -15.51 -5.72
CA SER A 289 -6.87 -15.72 -6.15
C SER A 289 -6.95 -16.22 -7.59
N PRO A 290 -7.72 -17.30 -7.87
CA PRO A 290 -7.86 -17.83 -9.21
C PRO A 290 -8.68 -16.88 -10.08
N ILE A 291 -8.12 -16.53 -11.24
CA ILE A 291 -8.69 -15.56 -12.19
C ILE A 291 -9.34 -16.20 -13.43
N GLY A 292 -9.27 -17.53 -13.55
CA GLY A 292 -9.74 -18.25 -14.72
C GLY A 292 -11.25 -18.13 -14.90
N GLY A 293 -11.71 -17.68 -16.06
CA GLY A 293 -13.14 -17.57 -16.40
C GLY A 293 -13.86 -16.36 -15.80
N LEU A 294 -13.16 -15.48 -15.10
CA LEU A 294 -13.73 -14.27 -14.53
C LEU A 294 -13.87 -13.14 -15.57
N SER A 295 -14.86 -12.27 -15.36
CA SER A 295 -14.97 -11.03 -16.14
C SER A 295 -13.87 -10.05 -15.74
N LYS A 296 -13.62 -9.02 -16.55
CA LYS A 296 -12.64 -7.98 -16.22
C LYS A 296 -12.95 -7.28 -14.88
N ALA A 297 -14.23 -7.09 -14.55
CA ALA A 297 -14.64 -6.48 -13.29
C ALA A 297 -14.39 -7.43 -12.11
N ASP A 298 -14.70 -8.71 -12.29
CA ASP A 298 -14.49 -9.73 -11.26
C ASP A 298 -12.99 -9.98 -11.01
N ILE A 299 -12.14 -9.89 -12.05
CA ILE A 299 -10.69 -9.94 -11.88
C ILE A 299 -10.21 -8.74 -11.06
N ASP A 300 -10.73 -7.52 -11.31
CA ASP A 300 -10.36 -6.33 -10.55
C ASP A 300 -10.68 -6.47 -9.06
N LEU A 301 -11.83 -7.05 -8.74
CA LEU A 301 -12.27 -7.31 -7.36
C LEU A 301 -11.52 -8.47 -6.70
N ALA A 302 -11.22 -9.53 -7.47
CA ALA A 302 -10.55 -10.72 -6.95
C ALA A 302 -9.06 -10.49 -6.66
N THR A 303 -8.37 -9.65 -7.43
CA THR A 303 -6.90 -9.47 -7.32
C THR A 303 -6.48 -8.13 -6.73
N GLY A 304 -7.38 -7.14 -6.74
CA GLY A 304 -7.12 -5.83 -6.19
C GLY A 304 -7.53 -5.74 -4.71
N VAL A 305 -6.67 -5.11 -3.92
CA VAL A 305 -7.02 -4.56 -2.61
C VAL A 305 -7.60 -3.17 -2.81
N GLY A 306 -8.87 -2.99 -2.46
CA GLY A 306 -9.56 -1.71 -2.48
C GLY A 306 -9.92 -1.19 -1.09
N LEU A 307 -10.64 -0.07 -1.08
CA LEU A 307 -11.12 0.55 0.15
C LEU A 307 -11.99 -0.40 0.99
N GLU A 308 -12.94 -1.10 0.39
CA GLU A 308 -13.84 -2.02 1.10
C GLU A 308 -13.05 -3.12 1.82
N ASP A 309 -12.08 -3.74 1.16
CA ASP A 309 -11.23 -4.78 1.77
C ASP A 309 -10.47 -4.24 3.00
N LEU A 310 -9.96 -3.01 2.91
CA LEU A 310 -9.23 -2.38 4.02
C LEU A 310 -10.16 -2.03 5.17
N LEU A 311 -11.34 -1.49 4.88
CA LEU A 311 -12.32 -1.14 5.90
C LEU A 311 -12.83 -2.39 6.63
N ASP A 312 -12.99 -3.51 5.93
CA ASP A 312 -13.32 -4.81 6.54
C ASP A 312 -12.22 -5.27 7.52
N VAL A 313 -10.94 -5.19 7.12
CA VAL A 313 -9.81 -5.51 8.01
C VAL A 313 -9.76 -4.58 9.23
N LEU A 314 -10.12 -3.31 9.05
CA LEU A 314 -10.21 -2.32 10.13
C LEU A 314 -11.52 -2.41 10.92
N SER A 315 -12.47 -3.25 10.51
CA SER A 315 -13.82 -3.36 11.07
C SER A 315 -14.61 -2.03 11.06
N ILE A 316 -14.45 -1.23 9.99
CA ILE A 316 -15.12 0.05 9.76
C ILE A 316 -16.15 -0.13 8.64
N SER A 317 -17.35 0.43 8.78
CA SER A 317 -18.35 0.40 7.68
C SER A 317 -17.98 1.35 6.53
N THR A 318 -18.08 0.88 5.29
CA THR A 318 -17.86 1.69 4.06
C THR A 318 -18.77 2.91 3.99
N GLN A 319 -20.04 2.75 4.34
CA GLN A 319 -21.00 3.86 4.33
C GLN A 319 -20.64 4.92 5.39
N VAL A 320 -20.19 4.45 6.56
CA VAL A 320 -19.70 5.31 7.64
C VAL A 320 -18.48 6.10 7.17
N TYR A 321 -17.49 5.43 6.56
CA TYR A 321 -16.31 6.08 5.98
C TYR A 321 -16.65 7.14 4.92
N GLN A 322 -17.53 6.82 3.97
CA GLN A 322 -17.91 7.74 2.89
C GLN A 322 -18.65 8.99 3.39
N THR A 323 -19.58 8.81 4.33
CA THR A 323 -20.33 9.93 4.96
C THR A 323 -19.39 10.90 5.66
N LEU A 324 -18.30 10.36 6.21
CA LEU A 324 -17.28 11.07 6.94
C LEU A 324 -16.31 11.83 6.02
N LEU A 325 -15.91 11.24 4.90
CA LEU A 325 -15.18 11.94 3.84
C LEU A 325 -15.97 13.10 3.22
N GLN A 326 -17.27 12.90 2.95
CA GLN A 326 -18.16 13.95 2.41
C GLN A 326 -18.31 15.14 3.38
N GLY A 327 -18.15 14.90 4.68
CA GLY A 327 -18.11 15.94 5.70
C GLY A 327 -16.85 16.82 5.69
N GLY A 328 -15.89 16.56 4.79
CA GLY A 328 -14.69 17.37 4.57
C GLY A 328 -13.68 17.35 5.72
N ASP A 329 -13.81 16.41 6.66
CA ASP A 329 -12.92 16.28 7.81
C ASP A 329 -11.94 15.10 7.60
N PRO A 330 -10.63 15.34 7.46
CA PRO A 330 -9.63 14.27 7.42
C PRO A 330 -9.61 13.38 8.67
N ALA A 331 -10.10 13.87 9.82
CA ALA A 331 -10.25 13.11 11.06
C ALA A 331 -11.58 12.34 11.15
N ALA A 332 -12.29 12.20 10.04
CA ALA A 332 -13.60 11.59 10.07
C ALA A 332 -13.52 10.06 10.28
N ILE A 333 -12.49 9.39 9.75
CA ILE A 333 -12.14 7.98 10.03
C ILE A 333 -11.95 7.75 11.54
N LYS A 334 -11.26 8.69 12.21
CA LYS A 334 -11.05 8.71 13.67
C LYS A 334 -12.35 8.75 14.44
N ALA A 335 -13.26 9.63 14.05
CA ALA A 335 -14.55 9.75 14.74
C ALA A 335 -15.47 8.55 14.51
N ALA A 336 -15.45 7.95 13.32
CA ALA A 336 -16.20 6.75 12.98
C ALA A 336 -15.81 5.56 13.85
N SER A 337 -14.52 5.24 13.84
CA SER A 337 -14.03 4.03 14.48
C SER A 337 -14.22 4.07 15.99
N ILE A 338 -13.96 5.24 16.61
CA ILE A 338 -14.18 5.46 18.05
C ILE A 338 -15.66 5.34 18.41
N LEU A 339 -16.54 5.97 17.63
CA LEU A 339 -17.97 5.92 17.85
C LEU A 339 -18.49 4.49 17.69
N GLN A 340 -18.11 3.79 16.61
CA GLN A 340 -18.49 2.41 16.35
C GLN A 340 -18.03 1.47 17.47
N ARG A 341 -16.77 1.57 17.93
CA ARG A 341 -16.26 0.76 19.04
C ARG A 341 -17.02 1.02 20.34
N LYS A 342 -17.21 2.28 20.73
CA LYS A 342 -17.89 2.65 21.98
C LYS A 342 -19.36 2.24 21.98
N LEU A 343 -20.02 2.35 20.83
CA LEU A 343 -21.39 1.90 20.67
C LEU A 343 -21.49 0.37 20.68
N LYS A 344 -20.56 -0.36 20.05
CA LYS A 344 -20.49 -1.83 20.14
C LYS A 344 -20.26 -2.32 21.58
N GLU A 345 -19.34 -1.70 22.31
CA GLU A 345 -19.10 -1.96 23.74
C GLU A 345 -20.37 -1.74 24.58
N ALA A 346 -21.18 -0.73 24.21
CA ALA A 346 -22.47 -0.43 24.81
C ALA A 346 -23.64 -1.31 24.30
N GLY A 347 -23.37 -2.31 23.45
CA GLY A 347 -24.37 -3.24 22.92
C GLY A 347 -25.19 -2.74 21.73
N ALA A 348 -24.72 -1.70 21.01
CA ALA A 348 -25.41 -1.20 19.82
C ALA A 348 -25.44 -2.22 18.68
N THR A 349 -26.55 -2.26 17.96
CA THR A 349 -26.64 -2.97 16.67
C THR A 349 -25.95 -2.16 15.57
N GLU A 350 -25.55 -2.81 14.47
CA GLU A 350 -24.96 -2.11 13.30
C GLU A 350 -25.88 -1.01 12.76
N SER A 351 -27.20 -1.24 12.74
CA SER A 351 -28.18 -0.23 12.31
C SER A 351 -28.18 1.04 13.19
N MET A 352 -27.97 0.88 14.50
CA MET A 352 -27.87 1.99 15.45
C MET A 352 -26.55 2.74 15.31
N ILE A 353 -25.46 2.03 15.03
CA ILE A 353 -24.14 2.61 14.77
C ILE A 353 -24.17 3.48 13.52
N GLU A 354 -24.84 3.02 12.47
CA GLU A 354 -25.04 3.82 11.26
C GLU A 354 -25.87 5.08 11.52
N ALA A 355 -26.97 4.96 12.28
CA ALA A 355 -27.79 6.11 12.66
C ALA A 355 -26.99 7.13 13.48
N ALA A 356 -26.22 6.67 14.47
CA ALA A 356 -25.33 7.50 15.28
C ALA A 356 -24.25 8.20 14.45
N SER A 357 -23.69 7.50 13.46
CA SER A 357 -22.68 8.07 12.56
C SER A 357 -23.26 9.18 11.69
N ARG A 358 -24.46 8.99 11.12
CA ARG A 358 -25.18 10.03 10.36
C ARG A 358 -25.55 11.23 11.23
N ALA A 359 -26.04 10.98 12.44
CA ALA A 359 -26.37 12.02 13.41
C ALA A 359 -25.14 12.86 13.79
N LYS A 360 -24.01 12.19 14.07
CA LYS A 360 -22.73 12.85 14.40
C LYS A 360 -22.21 13.74 13.26
N VAL A 361 -22.30 13.27 12.02
CA VAL A 361 -21.91 14.09 10.86
C VAL A 361 -22.84 15.30 10.69
N SER A 362 -24.15 15.10 10.84
CA SER A 362 -25.14 16.17 10.78
C SER A 362 -24.86 17.24 11.85
N TRP A 363 -24.49 16.81 13.05
CA TRP A 363 -24.05 17.70 14.13
C TRP A 363 -22.80 18.48 13.77
N ASP A 364 -21.77 17.85 13.22
CA ASP A 364 -20.53 18.55 12.84
C ASP A 364 -20.76 19.60 11.74
N VAL A 365 -21.62 19.29 10.76
CA VAL A 365 -22.05 20.24 9.71
C VAL A 365 -22.81 21.42 10.32
N TRP A 366 -23.75 21.13 11.23
CA TRP A 366 -24.51 22.16 11.93
C TRP A 366 -23.61 23.06 12.77
N VAL A 367 -22.66 22.50 13.54
CA VAL A 367 -21.72 23.24 14.39
C VAL A 367 -20.92 24.27 13.59
N ARG A 368 -20.48 23.92 12.37
CA ARG A 368 -19.74 24.87 11.50
C ARG A 368 -20.59 26.09 11.16
N SER A 369 -21.86 25.89 10.86
CA SER A 369 -22.79 26.98 10.53
C SER A 369 -23.20 27.77 11.79
N ALA A 370 -23.46 27.07 12.90
CA ALA A 370 -23.91 27.64 14.16
C ALA A 370 -22.85 28.53 14.82
N ARG A 371 -21.56 28.17 14.73
CA ARG A 371 -20.43 28.99 15.25
C ARG A 371 -20.36 30.40 14.65
N HIS A 372 -20.84 30.58 13.42
CA HIS A 372 -20.87 31.88 12.76
C HIS A 372 -22.20 32.62 12.93
N THR A 373 -23.22 31.93 13.43
CA THR A 373 -24.60 32.46 13.53
C THR A 373 -24.96 32.88 14.95
N PHE A 374 -24.42 32.19 15.97
CA PHE A 374 -24.78 32.41 17.38
C PHE A 374 -23.60 32.99 18.19
N PRO A 375 -23.85 33.76 19.26
CA PRO A 375 -22.78 34.29 20.11
C PRO A 375 -21.94 33.17 20.76
N ASP A 376 -20.61 33.31 20.70
CA ASP A 376 -19.63 32.33 21.21
C ASP A 376 -19.91 31.86 22.64
N PHE A 377 -20.27 32.77 23.54
CA PHE A 377 -20.59 32.42 24.92
C PHE A 377 -21.80 31.47 25.01
N THR A 378 -22.86 31.75 24.25
CA THR A 378 -24.08 30.93 24.25
C THR A 378 -23.82 29.56 23.64
N PHE A 379 -23.03 29.51 22.56
CA PHE A 379 -22.62 28.28 21.92
C PHE A 379 -21.75 27.40 22.82
N ASN A 380 -20.78 27.99 23.54
CA ASN A 380 -19.91 27.24 24.46
C ASN A 380 -20.67 26.70 25.68
N VAL A 381 -21.68 27.42 26.19
CA VAL A 381 -22.53 26.91 27.29
C VAL A 381 -23.33 25.67 26.85
N LEU A 382 -23.84 25.64 25.60
CA LEU A 382 -24.50 24.46 25.05
C LEU A 382 -23.54 23.26 24.98
N LEU A 383 -22.31 23.48 24.47
CA LEU A 383 -21.31 22.41 24.36
C LEU A 383 -20.90 21.85 25.73
N ASP A 384 -20.76 22.71 26.74
CA ASP A 384 -20.43 22.31 28.11
C ASP A 384 -21.57 21.50 28.77
N GLU A 385 -22.83 21.87 28.53
CA GLU A 385 -23.97 21.11 29.02
C GLU A 385 -24.02 19.70 28.41
N ILE A 386 -23.87 19.59 27.09
CA ILE A 386 -23.82 18.30 26.39
C ILE A 386 -22.65 17.45 26.91
N ASP A 387 -21.48 18.06 27.12
CA ASP A 387 -20.30 17.35 27.61
C ASP A 387 -20.49 16.84 29.05
N LYS A 388 -21.15 17.61 29.92
CA LYS A 388 -21.49 17.18 31.30
C LYS A 388 -22.48 16.03 31.32
N LYS A 389 -23.54 16.10 30.51
CA LYS A 389 -24.55 15.04 30.42
C LYS A 389 -24.00 13.76 29.80
N CYS A 390 -23.18 13.89 28.75
CA CYS A 390 -22.44 12.76 28.18
C CYS A 390 -21.53 12.09 29.22
N LYS A 391 -20.87 12.87 30.10
CA LYS A 391 -20.06 12.33 31.20
C LYS A 391 -20.89 11.51 32.18
N ALA A 392 -22.03 12.05 32.60
CA ALA A 392 -22.92 11.40 33.56
C ALA A 392 -23.44 10.07 33.00
N TRP A 393 -23.83 10.05 31.72
CA TRP A 393 -24.25 8.84 31.03
C TRP A 393 -23.16 7.77 30.97
N LEU A 394 -21.92 8.14 30.59
CA LEU A 394 -20.80 7.21 30.54
C LEU A 394 -20.44 6.65 31.93
N LEU A 395 -20.51 7.47 32.98
CA LEU A 395 -20.29 7.03 34.37
C LEU A 395 -21.41 6.11 34.88
N GLY A 396 -22.62 6.24 34.34
CA GLY A 396 -23.76 5.37 34.63
C GLY A 396 -23.73 4.00 33.91
N GLY A 397 -22.66 3.69 33.18
CA GLY A 397 -22.50 2.43 32.46
C GLY A 397 -22.77 2.51 30.95
N GLY A 398 -23.16 3.68 30.43
CA GLY A 398 -23.22 3.93 28.99
C GLY A 398 -24.27 3.11 28.24
N VAL A 399 -25.37 2.71 28.90
CA VAL A 399 -26.44 1.93 28.28
C VAL A 399 -27.21 2.79 27.28
N LEU A 400 -27.43 2.28 26.07
CA LEU A 400 -28.08 3.02 24.97
C LEU A 400 -29.53 3.40 25.27
N GLY A 401 -30.26 2.58 26.02
CA GLY A 401 -31.64 2.88 26.42
C GLY A 401 -31.74 4.14 27.30
N ASP A 402 -30.69 4.45 28.07
CA ASP A 402 -30.66 5.64 28.92
C ASP A 402 -30.27 6.90 28.15
N LEU A 403 -29.60 6.75 27.00
CA LEU A 403 -29.11 7.87 26.19
C LEU A 403 -30.25 8.73 25.65
N GLU A 404 -31.39 8.12 25.33
CA GLU A 404 -32.59 8.83 24.86
C GLU A 404 -33.06 9.87 25.90
N ASN A 405 -33.04 9.50 27.18
CA ASN A 405 -33.40 10.41 28.28
C ASN A 405 -32.41 11.60 28.35
N PHE A 406 -31.11 11.34 28.25
CA PHE A 406 -30.10 12.41 28.26
C PHE A 406 -30.22 13.34 27.05
N VAL A 407 -30.56 12.81 25.87
CA VAL A 407 -30.82 13.60 24.66
C VAL A 407 -32.04 14.50 24.87
N GLN A 408 -33.15 13.94 25.36
CA GLN A 408 -34.38 14.68 25.58
C GLN A 408 -34.22 15.77 26.65
N GLU A 409 -33.58 15.46 27.77
CA GLU A 409 -33.27 16.44 28.82
C GLU A 409 -32.40 17.59 28.31
N THR A 410 -31.51 17.32 27.35
CA THR A 410 -30.66 18.35 26.72
C THR A 410 -31.49 19.22 25.79
N LEU A 411 -32.40 18.64 25.02
CA LEU A 411 -33.29 19.37 24.13
C LEU A 411 -34.26 20.29 24.91
N ASP A 412 -34.74 19.83 26.07
CA ASP A 412 -35.65 20.59 26.94
C ASP A 412 -34.97 21.71 27.74
N SER A 413 -33.63 21.74 27.73
CA SER A 413 -32.84 22.71 28.48
C SER A 413 -33.09 24.16 28.02
N PRO A 414 -33.02 25.15 28.93
CA PRO A 414 -33.15 26.56 28.58
C PRO A 414 -32.10 27.06 27.58
N ILE A 415 -30.92 26.40 27.51
CA ILE A 415 -29.87 26.75 26.54
C ILE A 415 -30.20 26.21 25.15
N ALA A 416 -30.69 24.96 25.04
CA ALA A 416 -31.04 24.36 23.74
C ALA A 416 -32.19 25.11 23.06
N LYS A 417 -33.16 25.61 23.83
CA LYS A 417 -34.27 26.45 23.31
C LYS A 417 -33.83 27.75 22.63
N LYS A 418 -32.58 28.19 22.82
CA LYS A 418 -32.00 29.35 22.13
C LYS A 418 -31.54 29.03 20.70
N PHE A 419 -31.52 27.74 20.32
CA PHE A 419 -31.11 27.27 19.01
C PHE A 419 -32.30 26.61 18.30
N ALA A 420 -33.02 27.39 17.49
CA ALA A 420 -34.27 26.94 16.84
C ALA A 420 -34.10 25.74 15.88
N ALA A 421 -32.87 25.43 15.47
CA ALA A 421 -32.54 24.33 14.57
C ALA A 421 -32.14 23.03 15.30
N LEU A 422 -32.09 23.00 16.64
CA LEU A 422 -31.79 21.76 17.37
C LEU A 422 -33.01 20.86 17.40
N ASP A 423 -32.83 19.63 16.91
CA ASP A 423 -33.78 18.52 17.02
C ASP A 423 -33.12 17.32 17.70
N THR A 424 -33.91 16.26 17.92
CA THR A 424 -33.44 15.03 18.57
C THR A 424 -32.23 14.41 17.87
N ASP A 425 -32.21 14.41 16.54
CA ASP A 425 -31.13 13.82 15.75
C ASP A 425 -29.83 14.62 15.86
N LEU A 426 -29.91 15.96 15.85
CA LEU A 426 -28.76 16.83 16.05
C LEU A 426 -28.20 16.73 17.46
N VAL A 427 -29.06 16.73 18.48
CA VAL A 427 -28.62 16.58 19.87
C VAL A 427 -28.00 15.20 20.09
N PHE A 428 -28.61 14.13 19.56
CA PHE A 428 -28.00 12.80 19.57
C PHE A 428 -26.63 12.78 18.89
N GLY A 429 -26.50 13.43 17.73
CA GLY A 429 -25.23 13.64 17.06
C GLY A 429 -24.20 14.38 17.91
N ALA A 430 -24.65 15.33 18.73
CA ALA A 430 -23.81 16.05 19.69
C ALA A 430 -23.25 15.16 20.80
N PHE A 431 -24.07 14.24 21.32
CA PHE A 431 -23.64 13.21 22.27
C PHE A 431 -22.63 12.27 21.63
N CYS A 432 -22.87 11.79 20.40
CA CYS A 432 -21.90 10.98 19.66
C CYS A 432 -20.56 11.73 19.48
N ALA A 433 -20.60 13.02 19.15
CA ALA A 433 -19.40 13.85 19.07
C ALA A 433 -18.71 14.04 20.43
N ALA A 434 -19.45 14.12 21.53
CA ALA A 434 -18.91 14.21 22.89
C ALA A 434 -18.24 12.89 23.32
N VAL A 435 -18.82 11.74 22.99
CA VAL A 435 -18.22 10.40 23.20
C VAL A 435 -16.88 10.32 22.49
N VAL A 436 -16.85 10.70 21.21
CA VAL A 436 -15.61 10.73 20.43
C VAL A 436 -14.57 11.64 21.08
N ARG A 437 -14.93 12.90 21.41
CA ARG A 437 -14.01 13.85 22.06
C ARG A 437 -13.45 13.32 23.39
N ARG A 438 -14.25 12.61 24.17
CA ARG A 438 -13.86 12.07 25.48
C ARG A 438 -12.99 10.82 25.39
N ALA A 439 -13.18 10.01 24.35
CA ALA A 439 -12.33 8.85 24.09
C ALA A 439 -10.97 9.22 23.47
N THR A 440 -10.82 10.46 22.99
CA THR A 440 -9.59 11.00 22.41
C THR A 440 -8.77 11.87 23.36
N ARG A 441 -9.25 12.06 24.60
CA ARG A 441 -8.59 12.79 25.69
C ARG A 441 -8.07 11.77 26.69
#